data_AF-T1G4Y8-F1
#
_entry.id   AF-T1G4Y8-F1
#
_cell.length_a   1.000
_cell.length_b   1.000
_cell.length_c   1.000
_cell.angle_alpha   90.00
_cell.angle_beta   90.00
_cell.angle_gamma   90.00
#
_symmetry.space_group_name_H-M   'P 1'
#
loop_
_entity.id
_entity.type
_entity.pdbx_description
1 polymer ?
#
loop_
_entity_poly.entity_id
_entity_poly.type
_entity_poly.pdbx_seq_one_letter_code
_entity_poly.pdbx_strand_id
1 'polypeptide(L)'
;DPNRPKRPTSAYFFFIQLEREAAVRRGEKISRVADWTKQVSAKWRTLSLEEKANYQRLAASDKIRYSQQAGIIFYQFYSIVADYNGKNRNRPKRPQSAYIIWLGDFRAQMKNRFAEHKDLLRAAGEAWRKMTPVDKMPYDRLAQQEKQKYGEALKGYNFVRSYKAADVCHSFIMLFISFHTSYT
;
A
#
# COMPACT_ATOMS: atom_id res chain seq x y z
N ASP A 1 -7.43 13.20 -4.78
CA ASP A 1 -6.31 12.29 -4.50
C ASP A 1 -6.08 11.42 -5.73
N PRO A 2 -4.95 11.59 -6.43
CA PRO A 2 -4.59 10.83 -7.64
C PRO A 2 -4.50 9.31 -7.43
N ASN A 3 -4.22 8.84 -6.20
CA ASN A 3 -4.04 7.43 -5.90
C ASN A 3 -5.30 6.72 -5.42
N ARG A 4 -6.43 7.43 -5.26
CA ARG A 4 -7.71 6.82 -4.88
C ARG A 4 -8.39 6.24 -6.13
N PRO A 5 -8.87 4.97 -6.08
CA PRO A 5 -9.54 4.40 -7.24
C PRO A 5 -10.86 5.15 -7.46
N LYS A 6 -11.13 5.51 -8.72
CA LYS A 6 -12.37 6.20 -9.08
C LYS A 6 -13.57 5.31 -8.74
N ARG A 7 -14.62 5.94 -8.19
CA ARG A 7 -15.88 5.28 -7.82
C ARG A 7 -16.44 4.46 -8.99
N PRO A 8 -17.16 3.38 -8.72
CA PRO A 8 -17.73 2.57 -9.78
C PRO A 8 -18.79 3.35 -10.55
N THR A 9 -18.76 3.20 -11.87
CA THR A 9 -19.63 3.87 -12.83
C THR A 9 -20.97 3.10 -12.90
N SER A 10 -22.07 3.83 -12.84
CA SER A 10 -23.41 3.23 -12.92
C SER A 10 -23.79 2.89 -14.37
N ALA A 11 -24.76 2.01 -14.56
CA ALA A 11 -25.27 1.63 -15.87
C ALA A 11 -25.70 2.84 -16.72
N TYR A 12 -26.34 3.82 -16.09
CA TYR A 12 -26.75 5.06 -16.73
C TYR A 12 -25.57 5.90 -17.22
N PHE A 13 -24.49 5.99 -16.44
CA PHE A 13 -23.30 6.74 -16.87
C PHE A 13 -22.54 6.03 -17.99
N PHE A 14 -22.49 4.69 -17.98
CA PHE A 14 -21.99 3.92 -19.12
C PHE A 14 -22.81 4.17 -20.40
N PHE A 15 -24.13 4.24 -20.27
CA PHE A 15 -25.00 4.60 -21.39
C PHE A 15 -24.71 5.99 -21.94
N ILE A 16 -24.60 7.02 -21.09
CA ILE A 16 -24.21 8.37 -21.52
C ILE A 16 -22.86 8.35 -22.24
N GLN A 17 -21.87 7.63 -21.68
CA GLN A 17 -20.53 7.54 -22.26
C GLN A 17 -20.56 6.93 -23.67
N LEU A 18 -21.28 5.82 -23.84
CA LEU A 18 -21.40 5.13 -25.12
C LEU A 18 -22.20 5.93 -26.15
N GLU A 19 -23.26 6.63 -25.73
CA GLU A 19 -24.01 7.56 -26.60
C GLU A 19 -23.13 8.73 -27.06
N ARG A 20 -22.26 9.25 -26.18
CA ARG A 20 -21.30 10.30 -26.52
C ARG A 20 -20.30 9.81 -27.56
N GLU A 21 -19.73 8.63 -27.36
CA GLU A 21 -18.80 8.02 -28.31
C GLU A 21 -19.46 7.71 -29.67
N ALA A 22 -20.73 7.28 -29.65
CA ALA A 22 -21.50 7.07 -30.87
C ALA A 22 -21.77 8.40 -31.61
N ALA A 23 -22.12 9.47 -30.89
CA ALA A 23 -22.29 10.81 -31.48
C ALA A 23 -20.99 11.33 -32.13
N VAL A 24 -19.86 11.19 -31.43
CA VAL A 24 -18.54 11.55 -31.97
C VAL A 24 -18.22 10.75 -33.24
N ARG A 25 -18.48 9.44 -33.25
CA ARG A 25 -18.29 8.59 -34.44
C ARG A 25 -19.17 8.99 -35.62
N ARG A 26 -20.37 9.50 -35.37
CA ARG A 26 -21.28 10.06 -36.39
C ARG A 26 -20.89 11.47 -36.87
N GLY A 27 -19.83 12.06 -36.31
CA GLY A 27 -19.42 13.44 -36.60
C GLY A 27 -20.32 14.50 -35.97
N GLU A 28 -21.21 14.11 -35.03
CA GLU A 28 -22.08 15.04 -34.33
C GLU A 28 -21.27 15.85 -33.32
N LYS A 29 -21.16 17.18 -33.54
CA LYS A 29 -20.61 18.09 -32.53
C LYS A 29 -21.67 18.42 -31.48
N ILE A 30 -21.47 17.92 -30.26
CA ILE A 30 -22.30 18.28 -29.10
C ILE A 30 -21.94 19.71 -28.66
N SER A 31 -22.64 20.71 -29.20
CA SER A 31 -22.41 22.14 -28.90
C SER A 31 -22.94 22.54 -27.52
N ARG A 32 -24.11 22.01 -27.12
CA ARG A 32 -24.76 22.30 -25.83
C ARG A 32 -25.00 21.03 -25.03
N VAL A 33 -24.02 20.69 -24.18
CA VAL A 33 -24.00 19.45 -23.39
C VAL A 33 -25.28 19.27 -22.56
N ALA A 34 -25.83 20.35 -21.98
CA ALA A 34 -27.04 20.29 -21.16
C ALA A 34 -28.26 19.75 -21.92
N ASP A 35 -28.48 20.22 -23.16
CA ASP A 35 -29.64 19.78 -23.96
C ASP A 35 -29.42 18.38 -24.52
N TRP A 36 -28.19 18.06 -24.90
CA TRP A 36 -27.83 16.69 -25.29
C TRP A 36 -28.04 15.69 -24.15
N THR A 37 -27.62 16.01 -22.92
CA THR A 37 -27.84 15.12 -21.78
C THR A 37 -29.33 14.96 -21.46
N LYS A 38 -30.18 15.98 -21.66
CA LYS A 38 -31.64 15.83 -21.55
C LYS A 38 -32.19 14.84 -22.57
N GLN A 39 -31.76 14.92 -23.83
CA GLN A 39 -32.17 13.99 -24.89
C GLN A 39 -31.74 12.56 -24.57
N VAL A 40 -30.48 12.36 -24.17
CA VAL A 40 -29.97 11.05 -23.76
C VAL A 40 -30.72 10.53 -22.54
N SER A 41 -31.05 11.38 -21.56
CA SER A 41 -31.87 11.00 -20.40
C SER A 41 -33.27 10.54 -20.81
N ALA A 42 -33.87 11.15 -21.84
CA ALA A 42 -35.16 10.72 -22.37
C ALA A 42 -35.05 9.34 -23.03
N LYS A 43 -34.03 9.12 -23.86
CA LYS A 43 -33.73 7.80 -24.46
C LYS A 43 -33.55 6.71 -23.40
N TRP A 44 -32.82 6.98 -22.32
CA TRP A 44 -32.62 6.00 -21.25
C TRP A 44 -33.94 5.51 -20.64
N ARG A 45 -34.94 6.39 -20.52
CA ARG A 45 -36.25 6.03 -19.97
C ARG A 45 -37.02 5.09 -20.89
N THR A 46 -36.88 5.25 -22.21
CA THR A 46 -37.58 4.44 -23.22
C THR A 46 -36.90 3.11 -23.51
N LEU A 47 -35.63 2.92 -23.13
CA LEU A 47 -34.93 1.63 -23.30
C LEU A 47 -35.64 0.50 -22.57
N SER A 48 -35.71 -0.65 -23.23
CA SER A 48 -36.23 -1.90 -22.66
C SER A 48 -35.34 -2.42 -21.53
N LEU A 49 -35.87 -3.38 -20.76
CA LEU A 49 -35.10 -4.04 -19.71
C LEU A 49 -33.90 -4.82 -20.28
N GLU A 50 -34.04 -5.41 -21.46
CA GLU A 50 -32.98 -6.16 -22.14
C GLU A 50 -31.84 -5.24 -22.58
N GLU A 51 -32.16 -4.10 -23.20
CA GLU A 51 -31.15 -3.09 -23.57
C GLU A 51 -30.46 -2.51 -22.33
N LYS A 52 -31.22 -2.28 -21.25
CA LYS A 52 -30.67 -1.85 -19.96
C LYS A 52 -29.77 -2.92 -19.32
N ALA A 53 -30.04 -4.21 -19.54
CA ALA A 53 -29.24 -5.30 -18.99
C ALA A 53 -27.78 -5.27 -19.48
N ASN A 54 -27.54 -4.83 -20.72
CA ASN A 54 -26.19 -4.64 -21.25
C ASN A 54 -25.39 -3.63 -20.43
N TYR A 55 -25.99 -2.49 -20.09
CA TYR A 55 -25.34 -1.47 -19.27
C TYR A 55 -25.23 -1.89 -17.80
N GLN A 56 -26.18 -2.67 -17.29
CA GLN A 56 -26.11 -3.25 -15.95
C GLN A 56 -24.93 -4.23 -15.82
N ARG A 57 -24.66 -5.04 -16.85
CA ARG A 57 -23.47 -5.91 -16.89
C ARG A 57 -22.17 -5.09 -16.84
N LEU A 58 -22.05 -4.01 -17.63
CA LEU A 58 -20.89 -3.11 -17.58
C LEU A 58 -20.70 -2.48 -16.19
N ALA A 59 -21.79 -2.03 -15.57
CA ALA A 59 -21.75 -1.49 -14.21
C ALA A 59 -21.37 -2.54 -13.16
N ALA A 60 -21.80 -3.79 -13.32
CA ALA A 60 -21.41 -4.89 -12.45
C ALA A 60 -19.91 -5.20 -12.59
N SER A 61 -19.38 -5.27 -13.81
CA SER A 61 -17.94 -5.43 -14.07
C SER A 61 -17.12 -4.28 -13.46
N ASP A 62 -17.60 -3.04 -13.55
CA ASP A 62 -16.90 -1.88 -12.97
C ASP A 62 -16.94 -1.84 -11.44
N LYS A 63 -18.02 -2.36 -10.83
CA LYS A 63 -18.07 -2.61 -9.38
C LYS A 63 -17.01 -3.62 -8.94
N ILE A 64 -16.79 -4.68 -9.72
CA ILE A 64 -15.74 -5.67 -9.45
C ILE A 64 -14.35 -5.03 -9.56
N ARG A 65 -14.09 -4.23 -10.61
CA ARG A 65 -12.84 -3.46 -10.72
C ARG A 65 -12.63 -2.57 -9.49
N TYR A 66 -13.66 -1.83 -9.07
CA TYR A 66 -13.56 -0.93 -7.93
C TYR A 66 -13.32 -1.69 -6.62
N SER A 67 -14.03 -2.79 -6.36
CA SER A 67 -13.83 -3.58 -5.15
C SER A 67 -12.42 -4.17 -5.07
N GLN A 68 -11.88 -4.63 -6.20
CA GLN A 68 -10.50 -5.11 -6.31
C GLN A 68 -9.49 -3.99 -6.03
N GLN A 69 -9.61 -2.85 -6.72
CA GLN A 69 -8.70 -1.72 -6.52
C GLN A 69 -8.80 -1.15 -5.10
N ALA A 70 -9.99 -1.04 -4.55
CA ALA A 70 -10.22 -0.61 -3.17
C ALA A 70 -9.61 -1.61 -2.18
N GLY A 71 -9.72 -2.92 -2.43
CA GLY A 71 -9.09 -3.97 -1.62
C GLY A 71 -7.57 -3.91 -1.66
N ILE A 72 -6.97 -3.75 -2.85
CA ILE A 72 -5.52 -3.59 -3.03
C ILE A 72 -5.03 -2.33 -2.31
N ILE A 73 -5.72 -1.21 -2.47
CA ILE A 73 -5.32 0.06 -1.85
C ILE A 73 -5.52 0.03 -0.34
N PHE A 74 -6.59 -0.62 0.14
CA PHE A 74 -6.79 -0.87 1.56
C PHE A 74 -5.67 -1.74 2.14
N TYR A 75 -5.27 -2.80 1.45
CA TYR A 75 -4.16 -3.66 1.86
C TYR A 75 -2.80 -2.92 1.83
N GLN A 76 -2.55 -2.13 0.80
CA GLN A 76 -1.36 -1.27 0.69
C GLN A 76 -1.31 -0.26 1.84
N PHE A 77 -2.43 0.43 2.10
CA PHE A 77 -2.53 1.40 3.19
C PHE A 77 -2.38 0.73 4.56
N TYR A 78 -3.07 -0.38 4.78
CA TYR A 78 -3.01 -1.14 6.04
C TYR A 78 -1.62 -1.72 6.30
N SER A 79 -0.94 -2.25 5.29
CA SER A 79 0.44 -2.74 5.42
C SER A 79 1.42 -1.62 5.74
N ILE A 80 1.27 -0.43 5.14
CA ILE A 80 2.05 0.77 5.48
C ILE A 80 1.81 1.19 6.93
N VAL A 81 0.55 1.20 7.39
CA VAL A 81 0.20 1.57 8.77
C VAL A 81 0.68 0.51 9.77
N ALA A 82 0.62 -0.77 9.44
CA ALA A 82 1.14 -1.86 10.26
C ALA A 82 2.68 -1.85 10.32
N ASP A 83 3.35 -1.46 9.24
CA ASP A 83 4.81 -1.21 9.20
C ASP A 83 5.19 -0.03 10.09
N TYR A 84 4.44 1.08 9.99
CA TYR A 84 4.67 2.28 10.79
C TYR A 84 4.51 2.00 12.29
N ASN A 85 3.48 1.24 12.65
CA ASN A 85 3.20 0.86 14.04
C ASN A 85 4.04 -0.33 14.55
N GLY A 86 4.98 -0.86 13.75
CA GLY A 86 5.86 -1.96 14.14
C GLY A 86 5.15 -3.29 14.41
N LYS A 87 3.90 -3.44 13.96
CA LYS A 87 3.08 -4.66 14.15
C LYS A 87 3.40 -5.75 13.12
N ASN A 88 4.08 -5.41 12.04
CA ASN A 88 4.52 -6.38 11.04
C ASN A 88 5.70 -7.20 11.54
N ARG A 89 5.42 -8.45 11.94
CA ARG A 89 6.40 -9.43 12.48
C ARG A 89 7.58 -9.72 11.54
N ASN A 90 7.41 -9.50 10.23
CA ASN A 90 8.43 -9.77 9.21
C ASN A 90 9.27 -8.53 8.86
N ARG A 91 9.00 -7.36 9.46
CA ARG A 91 9.82 -6.15 9.23
C ARG A 91 11.13 -6.26 10.00
N PRO A 92 12.29 -6.01 9.37
CA PRO A 92 13.56 -5.94 10.09
C PRO A 92 13.48 -4.91 11.24
N LYS A 93 13.97 -5.28 12.43
CA LYS A 93 14.03 -4.37 13.59
C LYS A 93 15.09 -3.29 13.34
N ARG A 94 14.86 -2.08 13.87
CA ARG A 94 15.80 -0.95 13.70
C ARG A 94 17.19 -1.34 14.25
N PRO A 95 18.29 -0.91 13.60
CA PRO A 95 19.63 -1.23 14.07
C PRO A 95 19.90 -0.51 15.39
N GLN A 96 20.69 -1.15 16.25
CA GLN A 96 21.08 -0.57 17.54
C GLN A 96 22.18 0.48 17.34
N SER A 97 22.13 1.55 18.13
CA SER A 97 23.21 2.54 18.16
C SER A 97 24.37 2.06 19.03
N ALA A 98 25.54 2.69 18.87
CA ALA A 98 26.75 2.37 19.65
C ALA A 98 26.49 2.40 21.16
N TYR A 99 25.76 3.41 21.63
CA TYR A 99 25.34 3.52 23.02
C TYR A 99 24.47 2.33 23.47
N ILE A 100 23.53 1.86 22.66
CA ILE A 100 22.63 0.75 23.05
C ILE A 100 23.39 -0.58 23.12
N ILE A 101 24.36 -0.77 22.22
CA ILE A 101 25.25 -1.94 22.24
C ILE A 101 26.10 -1.90 23.52
N TRP A 102 26.78 -0.78 23.78
CA TRP A 102 27.56 -0.58 25.00
C TRP A 102 26.72 -0.69 26.28
N LEU A 103 25.48 -0.18 26.27
CA LEU A 103 24.57 -0.28 27.41
C LEU A 103 24.23 -1.74 27.75
N GLY A 104 24.22 -2.64 26.76
CA GLY A 104 24.09 -4.08 26.97
C GLY A 104 25.25 -4.63 27.80
N ASP A 105 26.48 -4.30 27.41
CA ASP A 105 27.69 -4.70 28.14
C ASP A 105 27.73 -4.06 29.54
N PHE A 106 27.40 -2.78 29.65
CA PHE A 106 27.36 -2.06 30.91
C PHE A 106 26.33 -2.67 31.87
N ARG A 107 25.15 -3.07 31.38
CA ARG A 107 24.15 -3.82 32.17
C ARG A 107 24.68 -5.15 32.66
N ALA A 108 25.45 -5.87 31.83
CA ALA A 108 26.05 -7.14 32.22
C ALA A 108 27.12 -6.94 33.31
N GLN A 109 27.96 -5.92 33.17
CA GLN A 109 29.01 -5.56 34.14
C GLN A 109 28.44 -5.06 35.47
N MET A 110 27.35 -4.29 35.43
CA MET A 110 26.70 -3.70 36.60
C MET A 110 25.50 -4.51 37.11
N LYS A 111 25.45 -5.81 36.79
CA LYS A 111 24.35 -6.70 37.21
C LYS A 111 24.25 -6.70 38.74
N ASN A 112 23.03 -6.54 39.26
CA ASN A 112 22.71 -6.50 40.70
C ASN A 112 23.40 -5.38 41.50
N ARG A 113 24.06 -4.41 40.84
CA ARG A 113 24.67 -3.24 41.52
C ARG A 113 23.67 -2.15 41.88
N PHE A 114 22.52 -2.14 41.21
CA PHE A 114 21.46 -1.15 41.41
C PHE A 114 20.16 -1.87 41.75
N ALA A 115 19.42 -1.35 42.74
CA ALA A 115 18.10 -1.86 43.10
C ALA A 115 17.05 -1.49 42.04
N GLU A 116 17.11 -0.27 41.50
CA GLU A 116 16.23 0.19 40.43
C GLU A 116 16.92 0.27 39.07
N HIS A 117 16.22 -0.19 38.03
CA HIS A 117 16.71 -0.09 36.65
C HIS A 117 16.89 1.36 36.17
N LYS A 118 16.14 2.33 36.72
CA LYS A 118 16.28 3.75 36.38
C LYS A 118 17.63 4.32 36.81
N ASP A 119 18.15 3.90 37.96
CA ASP A 119 19.43 4.38 38.47
C ASP A 119 20.60 3.81 37.67
N LEU A 120 20.49 2.55 37.23
CA LEU A 120 21.43 1.95 36.28
C LEU A 120 21.50 2.76 34.97
N LEU A 121 20.36 3.17 34.41
CA LEU A 121 20.32 3.96 33.18
C LEU A 121 20.93 5.35 33.36
N ARG A 122 20.74 5.98 34.53
CA ARG A 122 21.36 7.28 34.85
C ARG A 122 22.88 7.16 34.92
N ALA A 123 23.38 6.17 35.67
CA ALA A 123 24.81 5.88 35.77
C ALA A 123 25.43 5.54 34.40
N ALA A 124 24.71 4.78 33.57
CA ALA A 124 25.15 4.47 32.21
C ALA A 124 25.27 5.72 31.33
N GLY A 125 24.30 6.63 31.41
CA GLY A 125 24.35 7.89 30.66
C GLY A 125 25.55 8.77 31.04
N GLU A 126 25.89 8.82 32.33
CA GLU A 126 27.06 9.56 32.81
C GLU A 126 28.39 8.91 32.40
N ALA A 127 28.49 7.58 32.54
CA ALA A 127 29.68 6.83 32.14
C ALA A 127 29.95 6.96 30.62
N TRP A 128 28.91 6.85 29.79
CA TRP A 128 29.04 7.04 28.34
C TRP A 128 29.52 8.44 27.97
N ARG A 129 29.07 9.49 28.67
CA ARG A 129 29.53 10.87 28.44
C ARG A 129 31.01 11.05 28.77
N LYS A 130 31.51 10.37 29.81
CA LYS A 130 32.91 10.42 30.26
C LYS A 130 33.87 9.57 29.43
N MET A 131 33.37 8.59 28.68
CA MET A 131 34.19 7.73 27.82
C MET A 131 34.87 8.50 26.67
N THR A 132 36.11 8.13 26.39
CA THR A 132 36.90 8.74 25.31
C THR A 132 36.42 8.24 23.93
N PRO A 133 36.73 8.96 22.84
CA PRO A 133 36.43 8.49 21.48
C PRO A 133 37.07 7.13 21.16
N VAL A 134 38.24 6.84 21.74
CA VAL A 134 38.94 5.56 21.55
C VAL A 134 38.15 4.41 22.16
N ASP A 135 37.61 4.60 23.37
CA ASP A 135 36.80 3.59 24.06
C ASP A 135 35.44 3.38 23.37
N LYS A 136 34.93 4.41 22.67
CA LYS A 136 33.66 4.36 21.91
C LYS A 136 33.83 3.72 20.54
N MET A 137 35.02 3.82 19.94
CA MET A 137 35.33 3.31 18.61
C MET A 137 34.88 1.86 18.34
N PRO A 138 35.10 0.86 19.23
CA PRO A 138 34.61 -0.50 18.99
C PRO A 138 33.09 -0.56 18.87
N TYR A 139 32.36 0.22 19.67
CA TYR A 139 30.90 0.28 19.64
C TYR A 139 30.37 1.01 18.42
N ASP A 140 31.06 2.07 17.97
CA ASP A 140 30.72 2.77 16.74
C ASP A 140 30.88 1.86 15.52
N ARG A 141 31.94 1.04 15.48
CA ARG A 141 32.15 0.05 14.41
C ARG A 141 31.05 -1.01 14.40
N LEU A 142 30.68 -1.55 15.56
CA LEU A 142 29.58 -2.52 15.69
C LEU A 142 28.24 -1.92 15.26
N ALA A 143 27.94 -0.68 15.67
CA ALA A 143 26.72 0.01 15.27
C ALA A 143 26.66 0.25 13.76
N GLN A 144 27.80 0.56 13.13
CA GLN A 144 27.89 0.72 11.69
C GLN A 144 27.66 -0.61 10.96
N GLN A 145 28.20 -1.72 11.47
CA GLN A 145 27.96 -3.05 10.93
C GLN A 145 26.48 -3.46 11.04
N GLU A 146 25.84 -3.24 12.19
CA GLU A 146 24.41 -3.51 12.38
C GLU A 146 23.53 -2.65 11.47
N LYS A 147 23.93 -1.39 11.22
CA LYS A 147 23.27 -0.51 10.26
C LYS A 147 23.36 -1.04 8.82
N GLN A 148 24.49 -1.61 8.43
CA GLN A 148 24.67 -2.23 7.11
C GLN A 148 23.78 -3.47 6.95
N LYS A 149 23.82 -4.40 7.91
CA LYS A 149 22.96 -5.60 7.92
C LYS A 149 21.48 -5.22 7.87
N TYR A 150 21.06 -4.20 8.62
CA TYR A 150 19.70 -3.68 8.57
C TYR A 150 19.34 -3.17 7.18
N GLY A 151 20.25 -2.45 6.53
CA GLY A 151 20.05 -1.94 5.17
C GLY A 151 19.81 -3.07 4.16
N GLU A 152 20.58 -4.15 4.24
CA GLU A 152 20.40 -5.34 3.40
C GLU A 152 19.08 -6.07 3.69
N ALA A 153 18.78 -6.31 4.97
CA ALA A 153 17.52 -6.93 5.38
C ALA A 153 16.31 -6.10 4.94
N LEU A 154 16.41 -4.77 4.99
CA LEU A 154 15.35 -3.86 4.54
C LEU A 154 15.19 -3.90 3.01
N LYS A 155 16.28 -4.00 2.25
CA LYS A 155 16.22 -4.21 0.80
C LYS A 155 15.50 -5.51 0.46
N GLY A 156 15.88 -6.62 1.11
CA GLY A 156 15.22 -7.92 0.93
C GLY A 156 13.74 -7.90 1.32
N TYR A 157 13.41 -7.26 2.44
CA TYR A 157 12.02 -7.07 2.88
C TYR A 157 11.20 -6.27 1.86
N ASN A 158 11.73 -5.17 1.36
CA ASN A 158 11.07 -4.34 0.33
C ASN A 158 10.90 -5.09 -1.00
N PHE A 159 11.89 -5.89 -1.38
CA PHE A 159 11.84 -6.74 -2.57
C PHE A 159 10.70 -7.77 -2.46
N VAL A 160 10.67 -8.57 -1.38
CA VAL A 160 9.60 -9.56 -1.16
C VAL A 160 8.22 -8.91 -1.08
N ARG A 161 8.13 -7.71 -0.48
CA ARG A 161 6.88 -6.92 -0.44
C ARG A 161 6.41 -6.53 -1.85
N SER A 162 7.33 -6.15 -2.73
CA SER A 162 7.03 -5.80 -4.12
C SER A 162 6.64 -7.02 -4.96
N TYR A 163 7.33 -8.15 -4.80
CA TYR A 163 7.05 -9.39 -5.54
C TYR A 163 5.70 -9.98 -5.16
N LYS A 164 5.36 -10.03 -3.87
CA LYS A 164 4.03 -10.52 -3.43
C LYS A 164 2.89 -9.63 -3.93
N ALA A 165 3.11 -8.32 -4.08
CA ALA A 165 2.14 -7.44 -4.71
C ALA A 165 1.96 -7.76 -6.20
N ALA A 166 3.05 -8.09 -6.91
CA ALA A 166 3.03 -8.45 -8.33
C ALA A 166 2.45 -9.85 -8.60
N ASP A 167 2.79 -10.86 -7.79
CA ASP A 167 2.30 -12.23 -7.94
C ASP A 167 0.80 -12.34 -7.67
N VAL A 168 0.27 -11.59 -6.70
CA VAL A 168 -1.18 -11.49 -6.50
C VAL A 168 -1.85 -10.88 -7.74
N CYS A 169 -1.24 -9.89 -8.39
CA CYS A 169 -1.76 -9.40 -9.67
C CYS A 169 -1.67 -10.46 -10.78
N HIS A 170 -0.57 -11.22 -10.88
CA HIS A 170 -0.35 -12.18 -11.96
C HIS A 170 -1.22 -13.43 -11.84
N SER A 171 -1.34 -14.04 -10.65
CA SER A 171 -2.21 -15.19 -10.43
C SER A 171 -3.69 -14.85 -10.62
N PHE A 172 -4.11 -13.62 -10.31
CA PHE A 172 -5.47 -13.16 -10.57
C PHE A 172 -5.75 -12.90 -12.06
N ILE A 173 -4.77 -12.41 -12.82
CA ILE A 173 -4.88 -12.27 -14.29
C ILE A 173 -5.00 -13.66 -14.94
N MET A 174 -4.19 -14.64 -14.51
CA MET A 174 -4.24 -16.00 -15.04
C MET A 174 -5.57 -16.70 -14.73
N LEU A 175 -6.11 -16.54 -13.53
CA LEU A 175 -7.47 -17.01 -13.18
C LEU A 175 -8.56 -16.37 -14.05
N PHE A 176 -8.41 -15.09 -14.40
CA PHE A 176 -9.36 -14.37 -15.24
C PHE A 176 -9.31 -14.84 -16.71
N ILE A 177 -8.11 -15.11 -17.24
CA ILE A 177 -7.93 -15.68 -18.57
C ILE A 177 -8.52 -17.08 -18.63
N SER A 178 -8.24 -17.93 -17.64
CA SER A 178 -8.78 -19.29 -17.58
C SER A 178 -10.32 -19.32 -17.49
N PHE A 179 -10.94 -18.39 -16.75
CA PHE A 179 -12.41 -18.32 -16.63
C PHE A 179 -13.10 -17.80 -17.90
N HIS A 180 -12.41 -17.00 -18.73
CA HIS A 180 -12.94 -16.51 -20.00
C HIS A 180 -12.80 -17.51 -21.15
N THR A 181 -11.73 -18.32 -21.16
CA THR A 181 -11.56 -19.41 -22.14
C THR A 181 -12.50 -20.60 -21.92
N SER A 182 -13.11 -20.75 -20.75
CA SER A 182 -14.08 -21.83 -20.48
C SER A 182 -15.53 -21.50 -20.88
N TYR A 183 -15.79 -20.28 -21.37
CA TYR A 183 -17.13 -19.81 -21.78
C TYR A 183 -17.23 -19.45 -23.27
N THR A 184 -16.24 -19.84 -24.07
CA THR A 184 -16.28 -19.80 -25.55
C THR A 184 -16.22 -21.22 -26.09
#